data_AF-A0A0A0KMS2-F1
#
_entry.id   AF-A0A0A0KMS2-F1
#
_cell.length_a   1.000
_cell.length_b   1.000
_cell.length_c   1.000
_cell.angle_alpha   90.00
_cell.angle_beta   90.00
_cell.angle_gamma   90.00
#
_symmetry.space_group_name_H-M   'P 1'
#
loop_
_entity.id
_entity.type
_entity.pdbx_description
1 polymer ?
#
loop_
_entity_poly.entity_id
_entity_poly.type
_entity_poly.pdbx_seq_one_letter_code
_entity_poly.pdbx_strand_id
1 'polypeptide(L)'
;MYPIFLIDRLLVTDICAIKFGSFQVHQLDHVDHFPLAMTTGDIDWGPCPFKFENSWLSTPSFRPPVETWWTNNRVAGWPRHGMMMKLKALKCSFRSWNNNKHREATKLPSLISQL
;
A
#
# COMPACT_ATOMS: atom_id res chain seq x y z
N MET A 1 -6.57 -25.99 29.03
CA MET A 1 -5.81 -24.79 28.66
C MET A 1 -4.53 -25.28 28.01
N TYR A 2 -4.43 -25.23 26.68
CA TYR A 2 -3.22 -25.69 25.98
C TYR A 2 -2.09 -24.66 26.20
N PRO A 3 -0.83 -25.09 26.37
CA PRO A 3 0.30 -24.17 26.48
C PRO A 3 0.43 -23.38 25.18
N ILE A 4 0.55 -22.05 25.31
CA ILE A 4 0.87 -21.17 24.19
C ILE A 4 2.34 -21.39 23.85
N PHE A 5 2.61 -22.03 22.72
CA PHE A 5 3.96 -22.16 22.20
C PHE A 5 4.32 -20.91 21.41
N LEU A 6 5.26 -20.11 21.92
CA LEU A 6 5.85 -19.00 21.18
C LEU A 6 6.91 -19.56 20.22
N ILE A 7 6.49 -19.88 19.00
CA ILE A 7 7.38 -20.41 17.94
C ILE A 7 8.01 -19.26 17.13
N ASP A 8 7.48 -18.07 17.29
CA ASP A 8 7.81 -16.92 16.45
C ASP A 8 9.14 -16.32 16.91
N ARG A 9 10.14 -16.33 16.03
CA ARG A 9 11.50 -15.86 16.30
C ARG A 9 11.99 -15.00 15.15
N LEU A 10 12.67 -13.91 15.47
CA LEU A 10 13.39 -13.08 14.51
C LEU A 10 14.89 -13.40 14.62
N LEU A 11 15.49 -13.83 13.51
CA LEU A 11 16.94 -13.96 13.40
C LEU A 11 17.51 -12.65 12.86
N VAL A 12 18.43 -12.05 13.60
CA VAL A 12 19.07 -10.77 13.24
C VAL A 12 20.56 -11.04 13.04
N THR A 13 21.07 -10.69 11.87
CA THR A 13 22.52 -10.74 11.60
C THR A 13 23.20 -9.49 12.13
N ASP A 14 24.51 -9.56 12.39
CA ASP A 14 25.29 -8.39 12.84
C ASP A 14 25.21 -7.23 11.84
N ILE A 15 25.16 -7.53 10.53
CA ILE A 15 24.98 -6.51 9.48
C ILE A 15 23.63 -5.81 9.63
N CYS A 16 22.56 -6.55 9.93
CA CYS A 16 21.25 -5.95 10.20
C CYS A 16 21.26 -5.11 11.48
N ALA A 17 21.88 -5.60 12.56
CA ALA A 17 21.99 -4.84 13.81
C ALA A 17 22.77 -3.53 13.62
N ILE A 18 23.86 -3.54 12.86
CA ILE A 18 24.63 -2.33 12.52
C ILE A 18 23.81 -1.38 11.64
N LYS A 19 23.13 -1.91 10.61
CA LYS A 19 22.37 -1.08 9.65
C LYS A 19 21.16 -0.40 10.29
N PHE A 20 20.46 -1.10 11.16
CA PHE A 20 19.20 -0.64 11.74
C PHE A 20 19.38 0.00 13.12
N GLY A 21 20.55 -0.17 13.75
CA GLY A 21 20.85 0.39 15.06
C GLY A 21 19.94 -0.19 16.14
N SER A 22 19.26 0.70 16.88
CA SER A 22 18.28 0.27 17.88
C SER A 22 16.96 -0.14 17.21
N PHE A 23 16.45 -1.31 17.61
CA PHE A 23 15.17 -1.83 17.16
C PHE A 23 14.35 -2.35 18.35
N GLN A 24 13.03 -2.25 18.24
CA GLN A 24 12.06 -2.84 19.16
C GLN A 24 11.31 -3.95 18.43
N VAL A 25 10.84 -4.95 19.17
CA VAL A 25 10.01 -6.03 18.63
C VAL A 25 8.69 -6.01 19.38
N HIS A 26 7.59 -5.94 18.64
CA HIS A 26 6.23 -5.94 19.14
C HIS A 26 5.55 -7.24 18.73
N GLN A 27 4.83 -7.85 19.67
CA GLN A 27 3.92 -8.94 19.37
C GLN A 27 2.58 -8.38 18.91
N LEU A 28 2.04 -8.92 17.82
CA LEU A 28 0.72 -8.57 17.32
C LEU A 28 -0.32 -9.62 17.75
N ASP A 29 -1.54 -9.16 18.02
CA ASP A 29 -2.64 -10.04 18.41
C ASP A 29 -3.18 -10.82 17.19
N HIS A 30 -3.03 -12.14 17.22
CA HIS A 30 -3.68 -13.04 16.27
C HIS A 30 -3.96 -14.41 16.94
N VAL A 31 -4.92 -15.17 16.39
CA VAL A 31 -5.59 -16.28 17.10
C VAL A 31 -4.84 -17.62 16.96
N ASP A 32 -4.07 -17.80 15.90
CA ASP A 32 -3.35 -19.04 15.57
C ASP A 32 -1.81 -18.92 15.60
N HIS A 33 -1.29 -17.69 15.52
CA HIS A 33 0.12 -17.33 15.51
C HIS A 33 0.28 -15.93 16.13
N PHE A 34 1.44 -15.53 16.62
CA PHE A 34 1.66 -14.18 17.14
C PHE A 34 2.71 -13.44 16.31
N PRO A 35 2.31 -12.80 15.20
CA PRO A 35 3.26 -12.13 14.33
C PRO A 35 4.15 -11.15 15.12
N LEU A 36 5.47 -11.25 14.89
CA LEU A 36 6.44 -10.33 15.47
C LEU A 36 6.70 -9.18 14.49
N ALA A 37 6.45 -7.95 14.92
CA ALA A 37 6.76 -6.74 14.18
C ALA A 37 8.03 -6.10 14.75
N MET A 38 9.08 -6.00 13.94
CA MET A 38 10.26 -5.22 14.29
C MET A 38 10.08 -3.77 13.85
N THR A 39 10.25 -2.84 14.78
CA THR A 39 10.32 -1.41 14.52
C THR A 39 11.74 -0.95 14.75
N THR A 40 12.26 -0.13 13.85
CA THR A 40 13.55 0.55 13.99
C THR A 40 13.27 2.03 14.24
N GLY A 41 14.28 2.83 14.59
CA GLY A 41 14.15 4.30 14.55
C GLY A 41 13.68 4.83 13.18
N ASP A 42 13.55 6.14 13.05
CA ASP A 42 13.13 6.81 11.80
C ASP A 42 14.14 6.58 10.67
N ILE A 43 14.05 5.42 10.02
CA ILE A 43 14.81 5.08 8.84
C ILE A 43 14.04 5.62 7.65
N ASP A 44 14.65 6.57 6.95
CA ASP A 44 14.17 6.99 5.64
C ASP A 44 14.38 5.83 4.65
N TRP A 45 13.33 5.02 4.47
CA TRP A 45 13.28 3.96 3.46
C TRP A 45 13.24 4.49 2.02
N GLY A 46 13.34 5.81 1.85
CA GLY A 46 13.18 6.52 0.61
C GLY A 46 11.71 6.78 0.29
N PRO A 47 11.42 7.28 -0.92
CA PRO A 47 10.06 7.57 -1.36
C PRO A 47 9.19 6.31 -1.26
N CYS A 48 8.07 6.42 -0.54
CA CYS A 48 7.11 5.32 -0.41
C CYS A 48 6.76 4.76 -1.81
N PRO A 49 6.90 3.44 -2.03
CA PRO A 49 6.62 2.85 -3.32
C PRO A 49 5.18 3.11 -3.73
N PHE A 50 4.91 2.99 -5.04
CA PHE A 50 3.56 3.09 -5.56
C PHE A 50 2.68 1.99 -4.92
N LYS A 51 1.65 2.40 -4.17
CA LYS A 51 0.68 1.53 -3.50
C LYS A 51 -0.73 1.89 -3.96
N PHE A 52 -1.56 0.89 -4.15
CA PHE A 52 -3.00 0.99 -4.44
C PHE A 52 -3.72 -0.19 -3.79
N GLU A 53 -5.04 -0.13 -3.63
CA GLU A 53 -5.79 -1.23 -3.03
C GLU A 53 -5.93 -2.40 -4.01
N ASN A 54 -5.55 -3.60 -3.58
CA ASN A 54 -5.64 -4.80 -4.41
C ASN A 54 -7.09 -5.12 -4.84
N SER A 55 -8.09 -4.76 -4.03
CA SER A 55 -9.52 -4.91 -4.34
C SER A 55 -9.93 -4.17 -5.62
N TRP A 56 -9.22 -3.10 -6.00
CA TRP A 56 -9.53 -2.35 -7.21
C TRP A 56 -9.30 -3.19 -8.48
N LEU A 57 -8.40 -4.16 -8.46
CA LEU A 57 -8.15 -5.06 -9.60
C LEU A 57 -9.38 -5.90 -9.95
N SER A 58 -10.20 -6.23 -8.96
CA SER A 58 -11.45 -6.97 -9.14
C SER A 58 -12.62 -6.07 -9.56
N THR A 59 -12.45 -4.75 -9.54
CA THR A 59 -13.49 -3.80 -9.92
C THR A 59 -13.51 -3.59 -11.44
N PRO A 60 -14.58 -3.94 -12.17
CA PRO A 60 -14.60 -3.86 -13.64
C PRO A 60 -14.29 -2.46 -14.19
N SER A 61 -14.66 -1.41 -13.45
CA SER A 61 -14.44 -0.03 -13.86
C SER A 61 -13.04 0.51 -13.56
N PHE A 62 -12.14 -0.29 -12.99
CA PHE A 62 -10.78 0.15 -12.64
C PHE A 62 -9.84 0.09 -13.84
N ARG A 63 -9.83 -1.02 -14.58
CA ARG A 63 -8.87 -1.30 -15.65
C ARG A 63 -8.95 -0.33 -16.85
N PRO A 64 -10.13 0.00 -17.41
CA PRO A 64 -10.19 0.81 -18.63
C PRO A 64 -9.58 2.23 -18.46
N PRO A 65 -9.90 3.00 -17.40
CA PRO A 65 -9.26 4.30 -17.15
C PRO A 65 -7.74 4.22 -17.01
N VAL A 66 -7.22 3.16 -16.38
CA VAL A 66 -5.78 2.93 -16.18
C VAL A 66 -5.10 2.75 -17.54
N GLU A 67 -5.66 1.89 -18.40
CA GLU A 67 -5.09 1.60 -19.72
C GLU A 67 -5.12 2.83 -20.64
N THR A 68 -6.23 3.57 -20.65
CA THR A 68 -6.33 4.83 -21.39
C THR A 68 -5.31 5.85 -20.89
N TRP A 69 -5.21 6.06 -19.57
CA TRP A 69 -4.22 6.98 -19.01
C TRP A 69 -2.80 6.52 -19.35
N TRP A 70 -2.49 5.24 -19.18
CA TRP A 70 -1.15 4.69 -19.40
C TRP A 70 -0.67 4.87 -20.84
N THR A 71 -1.57 4.69 -21.80
CA THR A 71 -1.26 4.79 -23.23
C THR A 71 -1.07 6.25 -23.67
N ASN A 72 -1.88 7.16 -23.12
CA ASN A 72 -1.85 8.57 -23.49
C ASN A 72 -0.69 9.34 -22.85
N ASN A 73 -0.17 8.86 -21.71
CA ASN A 73 0.92 9.53 -21.00
C ASN A 73 2.29 9.03 -21.49
N ARG A 74 2.92 9.83 -22.34
CA ARG A 74 4.32 9.66 -22.76
C ARG A 74 5.22 10.54 -21.88
N VAL A 75 6.26 9.95 -21.31
CA VAL A 75 7.27 10.67 -20.52
C VAL A 75 8.61 10.57 -21.24
N ALA A 76 9.24 11.71 -21.51
CA ALA A 76 10.57 11.77 -22.10
C ALA A 76 11.68 11.48 -21.07
N GLY A 77 12.81 10.98 -21.53
CA GLY A 77 14.00 10.73 -20.70
C GLY A 77 14.41 9.26 -20.62
N TRP A 78 15.38 8.96 -19.75
CA TRP A 78 15.91 7.61 -19.58
C TRP A 78 14.83 6.64 -19.05
N PRO A 79 14.76 5.37 -19.48
CA PRO A 79 13.64 4.47 -19.16
C PRO A 79 13.30 4.37 -17.67
N ARG A 80 14.31 4.32 -16.78
CA ARG A 80 14.08 4.31 -15.33
C ARG A 80 13.38 5.58 -14.84
N HIS A 81 13.82 6.74 -15.34
CA HIS A 81 13.22 8.02 -15.00
C HIS A 81 11.80 8.13 -15.55
N GLY A 82 11.60 7.75 -16.82
CA GLY A 82 10.29 7.73 -17.47
C GLY A 82 9.29 6.84 -16.73
N MET A 83 9.70 5.63 -16.34
CA MET A 83 8.86 4.71 -15.55
C MET A 83 8.51 5.30 -14.17
N MET A 84 9.50 5.83 -13.44
CA MET A 84 9.26 6.43 -12.13
C MET A 84 8.28 7.62 -12.21
N MET A 85 8.44 8.49 -13.21
CA MET A 85 7.55 9.64 -13.41
C MET A 85 6.15 9.21 -13.85
N LYS A 86 6.01 8.18 -14.70
CA LYS A 86 4.70 7.60 -15.04
C LYS A 86 3.99 7.06 -13.80
N LEU A 87 4.68 6.30 -12.94
CA LEU A 87 4.07 5.78 -11.70
C LEU A 87 3.66 6.90 -10.74
N LYS A 88 4.48 7.96 -10.62
CA LYS A 88 4.13 9.14 -9.82
C LYS A 88 2.87 9.84 -10.35
N ALA A 89 2.77 10.05 -11.66
CA ALA A 89 1.62 10.70 -12.26
C ALA A 89 0.35 9.80 -12.23
N LEU A 90 0.52 8.48 -12.39
CA LEU A 90 -0.56 7.50 -12.26
C LEU A 90 -1.17 7.53 -10.86
N LYS A 91 -0.34 7.69 -9.81
CA LYS A 91 -0.81 7.82 -8.42
C LYS A 91 -1.76 9.01 -8.26
N CYS A 92 -1.45 10.15 -8.87
CA CYS A 92 -2.32 11.32 -8.85
C CYS A 92 -3.66 11.06 -9.54
N SER A 93 -3.62 10.38 -10.70
CA SER A 93 -4.84 10.00 -11.44
C SER A 93 -5.74 9.07 -10.61
N PHE A 94 -5.17 8.07 -9.94
CA PHE A 94 -5.91 7.15 -9.07
C PHE A 94 -6.53 7.85 -7.86
N ARG A 95 -5.83 8.83 -7.27
CA ARG A 95 -6.38 9.62 -6.18
C ARG A 95 -7.63 10.38 -6.61
N SER A 96 -7.61 10.98 -7.81
CA SER A 96 -8.78 11.65 -8.39
C SER A 96 -9.92 10.67 -8.69
N TRP A 97 -9.62 9.50 -9.28
CA TRP A 97 -10.62 8.46 -9.53
C TRP A 97 -11.27 7.95 -8.24
N ASN A 98 -10.49 7.67 -7.21
CA ASN A 98 -10.99 7.18 -5.92
C ASN A 98 -11.90 8.23 -5.25
N ASN A 99 -11.52 9.51 -5.28
CA ASN A 99 -12.34 10.60 -4.75
C ASN A 99 -13.67 10.73 -5.49
N ASN A 100 -13.70 10.55 -6.81
CA ASN A 100 -14.93 10.58 -7.59
C ASN A 100 -15.86 9.42 -7.26
N LYS A 101 -15.32 8.20 -7.15
CA LYS A 101 -16.08 7.03 -6.70
C LYS A 101 -16.67 7.20 -5.31
N HIS A 102 -15.88 7.72 -4.37
CA HIS A 102 -16.36 7.97 -3.01
C HIS A 102 -17.51 8.98 -3.00
N ARG A 103 -17.43 10.01 -3.86
CA ARG A 103 -18.50 11.01 -4.03
C ARG A 103 -19.77 10.42 -4.65
N GLU A 104 -19.65 9.53 -5.63
CA GLU A 104 -20.79 8.81 -6.21
C GLU A 104 -21.47 7.88 -5.19
N ALA A 105 -20.69 7.14 -4.41
CA ALA A 105 -21.21 6.27 -3.35
C ALA A 105 -21.97 7.05 -2.26
N THR A 106 -21.49 8.25 -1.88
CA THR A 106 -22.22 9.15 -0.95
C THR A 106 -23.45 9.84 -1.55
N LYS A 107 -23.75 9.70 -2.84
CA LYS A 107 -25.02 10.16 -3.43
C LYS A 107 -26.15 9.13 -3.34
N LEU A 108 -25.85 7.86 -3.04
CA LEU A 108 -26.88 6.84 -2.84
C LEU A 108 -27.72 7.02 -1.55
N PRO A 109 -27.17 7.44 -0.40
CA PRO A 109 -27.97 7.66 0.80
C PRO A 109 -29.07 8.71 0.65
N SER A 110 -28.93 9.70 -0.25
CA SER A 110 -29.93 10.76 -0.44
C SER A 110 -31.12 10.35 -1.32
N LEU A 111 -31.04 9.22 -2.02
CA LEU A 111 -32.16 8.69 -2.81
C LEU A 111 -33.04 7.72 -2.01
N ILE A 112 -32.49 7.12 -0.93
CA ILE A 112 -33.25 6.22 -0.05
C ILE A 112 -34.08 7.02 0.97
N SER A 113 -33.67 8.26 1.30
CA SER A 113 -34.44 9.15 2.19
C SER A 113 -35.63 9.86 1.51
N GLN A 114 -35.97 9.50 0.28
CA GLN A 114 -37.11 10.04 -0.48
C GLN A 114 -38.13 8.95 -0.88
N LEU A 115 -37.97 7.73 -0.36
CA LEU A 115 -38.97 6.66 -0.34
C LEU A 115 -39.39 6.40 1.10
#